data_AF-A0A1D1W131-F1
#
_entry.id   AF-A0A1D1W131-F1
#
_cell.length_a   1.000
_cell.length_b   1.000
_cell.length_c   1.000
_cell.angle_alpha   90.00
_cell.angle_beta   90.00
_cell.angle_gamma   90.00
#
_symmetry.space_group_name_H-M   'P 1'
#
loop_
_entity.id
_entity.type
_entity.pdbx_description
1 polymer ?
#
loop_
_entity_poly.entity_id
_entity_poly.type
_entity_poly.pdbx_seq_one_letter_code
_entity_poly.pdbx_strand_id
1 'polypeptide(L)'
;MHEPGARSGRPFTSTGGDSKLTNRKRYPTMTITSPLAGADVLAAIPAFLQKFNWRTLSLMCDFMSQSPGLSNFYFTRCNEIRRYLIAHHYDHFYLQFDSTKERASTGYLEELRNRSRRHQPKFQIARRAYRSLIVLTGVSPTWKLIKNLTKSIARTATALYNFTYSPEDEVFAENYAVLLSGLATTSFMTKFANRTFSFAERNYTTDSTGSKINPVVVLRLDPMTEAMAQAMVFDHLSEEFQHIRNDLWYWVNRSSPPPDRPPCGYSNDQCETSGVGQGIVIGLLITFILLLLLAAGITLYL
;
A
#
# COMPACT_ATOMS: atom_id res chain seq x y z
N MET A 1 39.51 -37.08 -6.60
CA MET A 1 38.39 -36.53 -5.80
C MET A 1 37.33 -36.06 -6.79
N HIS A 2 36.25 -36.84 -6.93
CA HIS A 2 35.11 -36.47 -7.76
C HIS A 2 34.18 -35.59 -6.92
N GLU A 3 33.90 -34.37 -7.38
CA GLU A 3 32.75 -33.61 -6.88
C GLU A 3 31.47 -34.42 -7.17
N PRO A 4 30.63 -34.68 -6.16
CA PRO A 4 29.36 -35.36 -6.38
C PRO A 4 28.43 -34.43 -7.18
N GLY A 5 27.86 -34.99 -8.24
CA GLY A 5 27.18 -34.27 -9.31
C GLY A 5 26.16 -33.23 -8.85
N ALA A 6 26.47 -31.96 -9.11
CA ALA A 6 25.50 -30.89 -9.16
C ALA A 6 24.53 -31.19 -10.32
N ARG A 7 23.38 -31.82 -10.03
CA ARG A 7 22.28 -31.90 -10.99
C ARG A 7 21.96 -30.47 -11.41
N SER A 8 22.25 -30.12 -12.66
CA SER A 8 21.92 -28.81 -13.20
C SER A 8 20.41 -28.66 -13.20
N GLY A 9 19.85 -27.93 -12.23
CA GLY A 9 18.45 -27.51 -12.27
C GLY A 9 18.18 -26.73 -13.56
N ARG A 10 16.94 -26.49 -13.94
CA ARG A 10 16.66 -25.47 -14.96
C ARG A 10 16.48 -24.11 -14.25
N PRO A 11 16.84 -22.98 -14.87
CA PRO A 11 16.37 -21.69 -14.41
C PRO A 11 14.86 -21.73 -14.26
N PHE A 12 14.35 -21.23 -13.13
CA PHE A 12 12.93 -21.21 -12.83
C PHE A 12 12.51 -19.78 -12.50
N THR A 13 11.57 -19.25 -13.26
CA THR A 13 10.94 -17.95 -12.97
C THR A 13 9.63 -18.17 -12.23
N SER A 14 9.44 -17.45 -11.14
CA SER A 14 8.19 -17.45 -10.37
C SER A 14 7.58 -16.06 -10.38
N THR A 15 6.27 -15.98 -10.56
CA THR A 15 5.48 -14.79 -10.25
C THR A 15 5.03 -14.75 -8.79
N GLY A 16 5.40 -15.74 -7.97
CA GLY A 16 5.18 -15.72 -6.53
C GLY A 16 6.10 -14.72 -5.84
N GLY A 17 5.55 -13.83 -5.01
CA GLY A 17 6.28 -12.74 -4.36
C GLY A 17 6.61 -12.95 -2.88
N ASP A 18 6.91 -14.19 -2.46
CA ASP A 18 7.37 -14.48 -1.10
C ASP A 18 8.88 -14.29 -1.02
N SER A 19 9.35 -13.42 -0.13
CA SER A 19 10.78 -13.13 0.09
C SER A 19 11.64 -14.38 0.38
N LYS A 20 11.07 -15.49 0.90
CA LYS A 20 11.79 -16.75 1.12
C LYS A 20 12.33 -17.38 -0.16
N LEU A 21 11.72 -17.05 -1.30
CA LEU A 21 12.12 -17.50 -2.63
C LEU A 21 13.47 -16.93 -3.09
N THR A 22 13.99 -15.92 -2.38
CA THR A 22 15.32 -15.33 -2.63
C THR A 22 16.47 -16.10 -1.96
N ASN A 23 16.18 -17.09 -1.09
CA ASN A 23 17.23 -17.88 -0.44
C ASN A 23 17.99 -18.73 -1.46
N ARG A 24 19.18 -18.28 -1.86
CA ARG A 24 20.01 -18.93 -2.89
C ARG A 24 20.59 -20.29 -2.48
N LYS A 25 20.69 -20.58 -1.17
CA LYS A 25 21.09 -21.93 -0.71
C LYS A 25 19.99 -22.95 -0.97
N ARG A 26 18.72 -22.55 -0.82
CA ARG A 26 17.55 -23.41 -1.03
C ARG A 26 17.04 -23.39 -2.48
N TYR A 27 17.13 -22.23 -3.13
CA TYR A 27 16.62 -21.97 -4.47
C TYR A 27 17.67 -21.29 -5.36
N PRO A 28 18.73 -22.01 -5.76
CA PRO A 28 19.89 -21.42 -6.43
C PRO A 28 19.60 -20.92 -7.86
N THR A 29 18.55 -21.43 -8.51
CA THR A 29 18.23 -21.13 -9.92
C THR A 29 16.89 -20.44 -10.09
N MET A 30 16.28 -19.99 -8.99
CA MET A 30 14.95 -19.38 -9.00
C MET A 30 15.03 -17.86 -9.05
N THR A 31 14.21 -17.21 -9.86
CA THR A 31 14.04 -15.75 -9.83
C THR A 31 12.58 -15.39 -9.64
N ILE A 32 12.35 -14.31 -8.90
CA ILE A 32 11.02 -13.72 -8.72
C ILE A 32 10.87 -12.61 -9.77
N THR A 33 9.88 -12.75 -10.64
CA THR A 33 9.62 -11.81 -11.75
C THR A 33 8.35 -10.98 -11.54
N SER A 34 7.57 -11.27 -10.50
CA SER A 34 6.40 -10.46 -10.19
C SER A 34 6.81 -9.04 -9.79
N PRO A 35 6.03 -8.04 -10.20
CA PRO A 35 6.23 -6.68 -9.72
C PRO A 35 5.81 -6.61 -8.25
N LEU A 36 6.41 -5.70 -7.48
CA LEU A 36 6.01 -5.43 -6.10
C LEU A 36 6.12 -6.67 -5.21
N ALA A 37 7.08 -7.54 -5.54
CA ALA A 37 7.19 -8.90 -5.05
C ALA A 37 8.35 -9.09 -4.07
N GLY A 38 9.18 -8.06 -3.86
CA GLY A 38 10.43 -8.21 -3.11
C GLY A 38 10.88 -6.90 -2.47
N ALA A 39 12.15 -6.54 -2.71
CA ALA A 39 12.82 -5.39 -2.12
C ALA A 39 12.21 -4.03 -2.52
N ASP A 40 11.52 -3.97 -3.66
CA ASP A 40 10.94 -2.74 -4.20
C ASP A 40 9.92 -2.10 -3.25
N VAL A 41 8.85 -2.82 -2.89
CA VAL A 41 7.82 -2.29 -1.97
C VAL A 41 8.32 -2.20 -0.54
N LEU A 42 9.11 -3.20 -0.11
CA LEU A 42 9.59 -3.25 1.27
C LEU A 42 10.67 -2.21 1.57
N ALA A 43 11.33 -1.64 0.57
CA ALA A 43 12.17 -0.45 0.73
C ALA A 43 11.36 0.85 0.59
N ALA A 44 10.42 0.91 -0.35
CA ALA A 44 9.66 2.11 -0.64
C ALA A 44 8.70 2.51 0.49
N ILE A 45 7.94 1.57 1.08
CA ILE A 45 6.99 1.89 2.16
C ILE A 45 7.71 2.51 3.37
N PRO A 46 8.79 1.91 3.91
CA PRO A 46 9.47 2.49 5.06
C PRO A 46 10.12 3.82 4.75
N ALA A 47 10.77 3.97 3.60
CA ALA A 47 11.33 5.25 3.17
C ALA A 47 10.26 6.34 3.09
N PHE A 48 9.06 5.98 2.63
CA PHE A 48 7.93 6.90 2.57
C PHE A 48 7.46 7.32 3.96
N LEU A 49 7.31 6.38 4.90
CA LEU A 49 6.92 6.66 6.29
C LEU A 49 7.97 7.52 7.00
N GLN A 50 9.26 7.20 6.82
CA GLN A 50 10.38 7.94 7.40
C GLN A 50 10.44 9.38 6.89
N LYS A 51 10.17 9.63 5.61
CA LYS A 51 10.11 10.98 5.01
C LYS A 51 9.19 11.93 5.77
N PHE A 52 8.15 11.41 6.43
CA PHE A 52 7.18 12.21 7.21
C PHE A 52 7.24 11.98 8.71
N ASN A 53 8.23 11.23 9.20
CA ASN A 53 8.34 10.81 10.60
C ASN A 53 7.09 10.10 11.11
N TRP A 54 6.39 9.36 10.25
CA TRP A 54 5.23 8.55 10.65
C TRP A 54 5.69 7.22 11.23
N ARG A 55 5.13 6.86 12.39
CA ARG A 55 5.39 5.66 13.20
C ARG A 55 4.11 4.94 13.59
N THR A 56 2.96 5.58 13.45
CA THR A 56 1.65 5.03 13.78
C THR A 56 0.82 4.81 12.52
N LEU A 57 0.32 3.59 12.30
CA LEU A 57 -0.49 3.31 11.11
C LEU A 57 -1.55 2.20 11.30
N SER A 58 -2.61 2.28 10.50
CA SER A 58 -3.59 1.21 10.37
C SER A 58 -3.33 0.44 9.08
N LEU A 59 -3.03 -0.85 9.20
CA LEU A 59 -2.87 -1.77 8.07
C LEU A 59 -4.18 -2.53 7.87
N MET A 60 -4.88 -2.22 6.77
CA MET A 60 -6.11 -2.92 6.36
C MET A 60 -5.81 -3.86 5.20
N CYS A 61 -6.17 -5.14 5.35
CA CYS A 61 -5.80 -6.20 4.43
C CYS A 61 -7.00 -7.06 4.02
N ASP A 62 -7.25 -7.14 2.71
CA ASP A 62 -8.35 -7.94 2.15
C ASP A 62 -7.98 -9.44 2.07
N PHE A 63 -8.92 -10.31 2.41
CA PHE A 63 -8.82 -11.76 2.16
C PHE A 63 -8.85 -12.13 0.68
N MET A 64 -9.46 -11.30 -0.17
CA MET A 64 -9.65 -11.57 -1.60
C MET A 64 -10.32 -12.93 -1.84
N SER A 65 -11.31 -13.29 -1.01
CA SER A 65 -12.00 -14.59 -1.07
C SER A 65 -12.70 -14.84 -2.41
N GLN A 66 -13.11 -13.77 -3.10
CA GLN A 66 -13.64 -13.78 -4.47
C GLN A 66 -12.61 -14.07 -5.56
N SER A 67 -11.31 -14.00 -5.24
CA SER A 67 -10.23 -14.23 -6.19
C SER A 67 -9.14 -15.10 -5.56
N PRO A 68 -9.40 -16.41 -5.36
CA PRO A 68 -8.48 -17.31 -4.68
C PRO A 68 -7.09 -17.39 -5.33
N GLY A 69 -7.01 -17.16 -6.65
CA GLY A 69 -5.72 -17.10 -7.35
C GLY A 69 -4.86 -15.89 -6.97
N LEU A 70 -5.49 -14.79 -6.55
CA LEU A 70 -4.81 -13.56 -6.12
C LEU A 70 -4.64 -13.48 -4.60
N SER A 71 -5.47 -14.18 -3.82
CA SER A 71 -5.46 -14.10 -2.35
C SER A 71 -4.07 -14.38 -1.76
N ASN A 72 -3.34 -15.36 -2.29
CA ASN A 72 -1.98 -15.67 -1.84
C ASN A 72 -1.01 -14.49 -2.03
N PHE A 73 -1.12 -13.73 -3.12
CA PHE A 73 -0.28 -12.56 -3.36
C PHE A 73 -0.59 -11.44 -2.36
N TYR A 74 -1.86 -11.08 -2.23
CA TYR A 74 -2.30 -10.01 -1.32
C TYR A 74 -2.01 -10.36 0.15
N PHE A 75 -2.33 -11.58 0.56
CA PHE A 75 -2.08 -12.06 1.92
C PHE A 75 -0.59 -12.11 2.25
N THR A 76 0.25 -12.58 1.32
CA THR A 76 1.70 -12.61 1.53
C THR A 76 2.26 -11.20 1.69
N ARG A 77 1.86 -10.26 0.82
CA ARG A 77 2.32 -8.88 0.87
C ARG A 77 1.91 -8.18 2.16
N CYS A 78 0.65 -8.32 2.55
CA CYS A 78 0.14 -7.79 3.80
C CYS A 78 0.90 -8.31 5.01
N ASN A 79 1.21 -9.60 5.05
CA ASN A 79 1.99 -10.19 6.13
C ASN A 79 3.45 -9.72 6.14
N GLU A 80 4.08 -9.51 4.98
CA GLU A 80 5.44 -8.98 4.92
C GLU A 80 5.50 -7.55 5.46
N ILE A 81 4.56 -6.68 5.07
CA ILE A 81 4.44 -5.33 5.63
C ILE A 81 4.22 -5.42 7.14
N ARG A 82 3.26 -6.22 7.60
CA ARG A 82 2.99 -6.39 9.04
C ARG A 82 4.24 -6.83 9.81
N ARG A 83 4.98 -7.82 9.31
CA ARG A 83 6.23 -8.28 9.95
C ARG A 83 7.27 -7.17 9.98
N TYR A 84 7.40 -6.38 8.92
CA TYR A 84 8.29 -5.23 8.90
C TYR A 84 7.95 -4.23 10.00
N LEU A 85 6.67 -3.87 10.14
CA LEU A 85 6.18 -2.94 11.16
C LEU A 85 6.48 -3.43 12.58
N ILE A 86 6.22 -4.72 12.85
CA ILE A 86 6.53 -5.35 14.14
C ILE A 86 8.03 -5.30 14.42
N ALA A 87 8.85 -5.71 13.46
CA ALA A 87 10.31 -5.79 13.61
C ALA A 87 10.97 -4.42 13.85
N HIS A 88 10.35 -3.33 13.39
CA HIS A 88 10.87 -1.97 13.52
C HIS A 88 10.09 -1.12 14.53
N HIS A 89 9.31 -1.75 15.41
CA HIS A 89 8.57 -1.09 16.50
C HIS A 89 7.64 0.05 16.05
N TYR A 90 6.96 -0.14 14.93
CA TYR A 90 5.86 0.76 14.54
C TYR A 90 4.61 0.45 15.36
N ASP A 91 3.95 1.50 15.84
CA ASP A 91 2.60 1.40 16.39
C ASP A 91 1.66 1.06 15.25
N HIS A 92 0.99 -0.10 15.31
CA HIS A 92 0.13 -0.51 14.22
C HIS A 92 -1.16 -1.15 14.68
N PHE A 93 -2.24 -0.79 14.00
CA PHE A 93 -3.51 -1.50 14.08
C PHE A 93 -3.67 -2.38 12.84
N TYR A 94 -3.93 -3.67 13.03
CA TYR A 94 -4.14 -4.60 11.93
C TYR A 94 -5.63 -4.91 11.80
N LEU A 95 -6.22 -4.53 10.68
CA LEU A 95 -7.60 -4.84 10.33
C LEU A 95 -7.61 -5.83 9.18
N GLN A 96 -8.24 -6.98 9.40
CA GLN A 96 -8.56 -7.90 8.33
C GLN A 96 -9.92 -7.56 7.76
N PHE A 97 -10.01 -7.50 6.44
CA PHE A 97 -11.18 -7.06 5.69
C PHE A 97 -11.60 -8.16 4.71
N ASP A 98 -12.89 -8.42 4.54
CA ASP A 98 -13.41 -9.29 3.46
C ASP A 98 -14.32 -8.48 2.54
N SER A 99 -13.80 -8.04 1.39
CA SER A 99 -14.58 -7.21 0.46
C SER A 99 -15.87 -7.86 -0.05
N THR A 100 -15.98 -9.20 0.03
CA THR A 100 -17.20 -9.92 -0.40
C THR A 100 -18.31 -9.82 0.62
N LYS A 101 -17.98 -9.81 1.92
CA LYS A 101 -18.93 -9.77 3.02
C LYS A 101 -19.20 -8.36 3.48
N GLU A 102 -18.16 -7.55 3.57
CA GLU A 102 -18.20 -6.22 4.18
C GLU A 102 -18.69 -5.12 3.25
N ARG A 103 -18.82 -5.39 1.93
CA ARG A 103 -19.61 -4.52 1.03
C ARG A 103 -21.04 -4.29 1.54
N ALA A 104 -21.55 -5.18 2.39
CA ALA A 104 -22.90 -5.14 2.91
C ALA A 104 -23.04 -4.74 4.39
N SER A 105 -21.99 -4.76 5.23
CA SER A 105 -22.22 -4.97 6.68
C SER A 105 -21.26 -4.36 7.71
N THR A 106 -20.28 -3.51 7.38
CA THR A 106 -19.54 -2.81 8.45
C THR A 106 -20.16 -1.47 8.82
N GLY A 107 -20.57 -1.33 10.08
CA GLY A 107 -21.04 -0.08 10.68
C GLY A 107 -20.05 1.09 10.49
N TYR A 108 -18.73 0.82 10.39
CA TYR A 108 -17.72 1.84 10.09
C TYR A 108 -17.81 2.39 8.66
N LEU A 109 -17.91 1.53 7.64
CA LEU A 109 -18.10 1.96 6.26
C LEU A 109 -19.51 2.54 6.05
N GLU A 110 -20.50 2.02 6.76
CA GLU A 110 -21.85 2.56 6.77
C GLU A 110 -21.93 3.93 7.45
N GLU A 111 -21.16 4.19 8.51
CA GLU A 111 -21.06 5.51 9.14
C GLU A 111 -20.34 6.51 8.23
N LEU A 112 -19.24 6.10 7.58
CA LEU A 112 -18.58 6.90 6.53
C LEU A 112 -19.53 7.17 5.35
N ARG A 113 -20.35 6.18 4.98
CA ARG A 113 -21.39 6.29 3.94
C ARG A 113 -22.54 7.21 4.36
N ASN A 114 -22.97 7.17 5.62
CA ASN A 114 -24.07 8.00 6.13
C ASN A 114 -23.63 9.44 6.38
N ARG A 115 -22.38 9.69 6.80
CA ARG A 115 -21.79 11.03 6.87
C ARG A 115 -21.64 11.66 5.49
N SER A 116 -21.29 10.88 4.48
CA SER A 116 -21.13 11.38 3.11
C SER A 116 -22.45 11.61 2.37
N ARG A 117 -23.53 10.88 2.71
CA ARG A 117 -24.84 10.97 2.05
C ARG A 117 -25.59 12.29 2.23
N ARG A 118 -25.21 13.16 3.18
CA ARG A 118 -26.13 14.23 3.56
C ARG A 118 -26.45 15.24 2.46
N HIS A 119 -25.61 15.55 1.46
CA HIS A 119 -25.94 16.64 0.50
C HIS A 119 -25.27 16.57 -0.89
N GLN A 120 -24.65 15.44 -1.34
CA GLN A 120 -23.88 15.43 -2.61
C GLN A 120 -24.02 14.17 -3.49
N PRO A 121 -23.89 14.29 -4.83
CA PRO A 121 -23.79 13.15 -5.74
C PRO A 121 -22.62 12.23 -5.38
N LYS A 122 -22.80 10.90 -5.48
CA LYS A 122 -21.77 9.89 -5.13
C LYS A 122 -20.40 10.14 -5.79
N PHE A 123 -20.39 10.61 -7.03
CA PHE A 123 -19.17 10.98 -7.75
C PHE A 123 -18.40 12.11 -7.07
N GLN A 124 -19.10 13.14 -6.57
CA GLN A 124 -18.47 14.29 -5.91
C GLN A 124 -17.85 13.92 -4.56
N ILE A 125 -18.51 13.01 -3.83
CA ILE A 125 -18.02 12.45 -2.57
C ILE A 125 -16.72 11.67 -2.82
N ALA A 126 -16.75 10.74 -3.80
CA ALA A 126 -15.57 9.98 -4.18
C ALA A 126 -14.44 10.95 -4.55
N ARG A 127 -14.69 11.88 -5.48
CA ARG A 127 -13.70 12.86 -5.94
C ARG A 127 -13.01 13.61 -4.79
N ARG A 128 -13.78 14.04 -3.78
CA ARG A 128 -13.21 14.70 -2.59
C ARG A 128 -12.36 13.75 -1.74
N ALA A 129 -12.79 12.52 -1.55
CA ALA A 129 -12.02 11.51 -0.82
C ALA A 129 -10.68 11.18 -1.52
N TYR A 130 -10.68 11.07 -2.85
CA TYR A 130 -9.48 10.78 -3.64
C TYR A 130 -8.40 11.87 -3.54
N ARG A 131 -8.73 13.12 -3.15
CA ARG A 131 -7.73 14.18 -2.89
C ARG A 131 -6.79 13.87 -1.72
N SER A 132 -7.27 13.10 -0.75
CA SER A 132 -6.45 12.65 0.38
C SER A 132 -5.78 11.31 0.10
N LEU A 133 -6.18 10.60 -0.96
CA LEU A 133 -5.61 9.29 -1.29
C LEU A 133 -4.19 9.43 -1.84
N ILE A 134 -3.30 8.57 -1.34
CA ILE A 134 -1.94 8.39 -1.83
C ILE A 134 -1.84 6.93 -2.26
N VAL A 135 -1.45 6.70 -3.50
CA VAL A 135 -1.30 5.33 -4.03
C VAL A 135 0.18 5.08 -4.30
N LEU A 136 0.77 4.13 -3.59
CA LEU A 136 2.09 3.59 -3.92
C LEU A 136 1.88 2.40 -4.87
N THR A 137 2.48 2.47 -6.05
CA THR A 137 2.34 1.40 -7.05
C THR A 137 3.60 1.30 -7.91
N GLY A 138 3.71 0.23 -8.68
CA GLY A 138 4.75 0.09 -9.69
C GLY A 138 4.46 0.96 -10.91
N VAL A 139 5.50 1.41 -11.61
CA VAL A 139 5.35 2.08 -12.90
C VAL A 139 4.68 1.17 -13.91
N SER A 140 3.52 1.58 -14.43
CA SER A 140 2.84 0.86 -15.51
C SER A 140 3.71 0.81 -16.77
N PRO A 141 3.71 -0.32 -17.51
CA PRO A 141 4.42 -0.40 -18.77
C PRO A 141 3.81 0.57 -19.80
N THR A 142 4.60 0.93 -20.82
CA THR A 142 4.10 1.76 -21.91
C THR A 142 3.25 0.92 -22.87
N TRP A 143 1.97 0.71 -22.53
CA TRP A 143 1.05 -0.18 -23.25
C TRP A 143 0.96 0.03 -24.76
N LYS A 144 1.09 1.30 -25.21
CA LYS A 144 1.09 1.65 -26.64
C LYS A 144 2.20 0.93 -27.41
N LEU A 145 3.37 0.72 -26.80
CA LEU A 145 4.54 0.09 -27.43
C LEU A 145 4.39 -1.43 -27.56
N ILE A 146 3.54 -2.06 -26.73
CA ILE A 146 3.32 -3.52 -26.72
C ILE A 146 1.93 -3.94 -27.19
N LYS A 147 1.15 -3.04 -27.78
CA LYS A 147 -0.22 -3.32 -28.26
C LYS A 147 -0.30 -4.51 -29.22
N ASN A 148 0.73 -4.73 -30.04
CA ASN A 148 0.76 -5.88 -30.95
C ASN A 148 1.03 -7.20 -30.20
N LEU A 149 1.90 -7.16 -29.19
CA LEU A 149 2.19 -8.31 -28.34
C LEU A 149 0.95 -8.72 -27.55
N THR A 150 0.26 -7.77 -26.90
CA THR A 150 -0.96 -8.05 -26.13
C THR A 150 -2.06 -8.65 -27.01
N LYS A 151 -2.26 -8.11 -28.23
CA LYS A 151 -3.16 -8.70 -29.24
C LYS A 151 -2.76 -10.12 -29.64
N SER A 152 -1.47 -10.39 -29.80
CA SER A 152 -0.99 -11.72 -30.14
C SER A 152 -1.30 -12.72 -29.03
N ILE A 153 -1.08 -12.33 -27.76
CA ILE A 153 -1.40 -13.18 -26.60
C ILE A 153 -2.90 -13.45 -26.55
N ALA A 154 -3.75 -12.43 -26.73
CA ALA A 154 -5.20 -12.60 -26.74
C ALA A 154 -5.66 -13.57 -27.84
N ARG A 155 -5.10 -13.45 -29.06
CA ARG A 155 -5.40 -14.37 -30.17
C ARG A 155 -4.99 -15.80 -29.84
N THR A 156 -3.82 -16.01 -29.24
CA THR A 156 -3.35 -17.33 -28.81
C THR A 156 -4.28 -17.91 -27.73
N ALA A 157 -4.73 -17.09 -26.79
CA ALA A 157 -5.67 -17.51 -25.76
C ALA A 157 -7.01 -17.99 -26.34
N THR A 158 -7.54 -17.27 -27.33
CA THR A 158 -8.75 -17.68 -28.04
C THR A 158 -8.54 -18.96 -28.84
N ALA A 159 -7.44 -19.04 -29.59
CA ALA A 159 -7.18 -20.17 -30.48
C ALA A 159 -6.89 -21.48 -29.74
N LEU A 160 -6.11 -21.42 -28.65
CA LEU A 160 -5.63 -22.62 -27.95
C LEU A 160 -6.45 -22.98 -26.71
N TYR A 161 -7.09 -22.01 -26.07
CA TYR A 161 -7.76 -22.20 -24.78
C TYR A 161 -9.24 -21.77 -24.81
N ASN A 162 -9.77 -21.39 -25.96
CA ASN A 162 -11.14 -20.89 -26.12
C ASN A 162 -11.50 -19.76 -25.13
N PHE A 163 -10.49 -18.94 -24.78
CA PHE A 163 -10.66 -17.84 -23.85
C PHE A 163 -10.63 -16.49 -24.59
N THR A 164 -11.59 -15.62 -24.27
CA THR A 164 -11.69 -14.28 -24.87
C THR A 164 -11.58 -13.25 -23.76
N TYR A 165 -10.60 -12.35 -23.91
CA TYR A 165 -10.40 -11.21 -23.02
C TYR A 165 -11.44 -10.12 -23.29
N SER A 166 -11.83 -9.39 -22.25
CA SER A 166 -12.66 -8.20 -22.41
C SER A 166 -11.89 -7.07 -23.12
N PRO A 167 -12.56 -6.12 -23.77
CA PRO A 167 -11.90 -5.00 -24.45
C PRO A 167 -11.00 -4.15 -23.53
N GLU A 168 -11.37 -4.07 -22.25
CA GLU A 168 -10.63 -3.38 -21.18
C GLU A 168 -9.47 -4.20 -20.57
N ASP A 169 -9.35 -5.49 -20.89
CA ASP A 169 -8.31 -6.34 -20.32
C ASP A 169 -6.96 -6.08 -21.01
N GLU A 170 -6.00 -5.59 -20.24
CA GLU A 170 -4.61 -5.47 -20.68
C GLU A 170 -3.85 -6.75 -20.33
N VAL A 171 -3.63 -7.60 -21.32
CA VAL A 171 -2.92 -8.88 -21.13
C VAL A 171 -1.43 -8.69 -21.30
N PHE A 172 -0.69 -8.88 -20.22
CA PHE A 172 0.76 -8.78 -20.24
C PHE A 172 1.42 -10.05 -19.72
N ALA A 173 2.32 -10.61 -20.52
CA ALA A 173 3.15 -11.71 -20.12
C ALA A 173 4.53 -11.17 -19.70
N GLU A 174 4.74 -11.02 -18.39
CA GLU A 174 6.07 -10.70 -17.83
C GLU A 174 7.00 -11.93 -17.76
N ASN A 175 6.75 -12.92 -18.61
CA ASN A 175 7.63 -14.05 -18.75
C ASN A 175 8.64 -13.73 -19.85
N TYR A 176 9.77 -13.19 -19.45
CA TYR A 176 10.90 -12.91 -20.33
C TYR A 176 11.63 -14.22 -20.69
N ALA A 177 10.91 -15.16 -21.31
CA ALA A 177 11.43 -16.48 -21.67
C ALA A 177 12.69 -16.39 -22.56
N VAL A 178 12.81 -15.30 -23.33
CA VAL A 178 14.01 -14.95 -24.11
C VAL A 178 15.26 -14.78 -23.23
N LEU A 179 15.10 -14.26 -21.99
CA LEU A 179 16.21 -14.17 -21.03
C LEU A 179 16.63 -15.54 -20.49
N LEU A 180 15.76 -16.54 -20.57
CA LEU A 180 16.01 -17.90 -20.07
C LEU A 180 16.52 -18.84 -21.17
N SER A 181 16.16 -18.60 -22.43
CA SER A 181 16.56 -19.43 -23.56
C SER A 181 18.06 -19.27 -23.85
N GLY A 182 18.84 -20.31 -23.56
CA GLY A 182 20.27 -20.39 -23.92
C GLY A 182 21.26 -20.17 -22.77
N LEU A 183 20.79 -19.93 -21.53
CA LEU A 183 21.68 -19.83 -20.37
C LEU A 183 21.86 -21.19 -19.69
N ALA A 184 23.08 -21.70 -19.70
CA ALA A 184 23.48 -22.83 -18.87
C ALA A 184 23.28 -22.48 -17.38
N THR A 185 22.65 -23.40 -16.65
CA THR A 185 22.13 -23.20 -15.30
C THR A 185 23.15 -22.64 -14.31
N THR A 186 24.40 -23.12 -14.39
CA THR A 186 25.49 -22.73 -13.48
C THR A 186 25.90 -21.26 -13.65
N SER A 187 25.60 -20.65 -14.79
CA SER A 187 25.90 -19.24 -15.10
C SER A 187 24.66 -18.34 -15.14
N PHE A 188 23.47 -18.87 -14.89
CA PHE A 188 22.23 -18.10 -14.99
C PHE A 188 22.26 -16.91 -14.02
N MET A 189 22.45 -17.16 -12.73
CA MET A 189 22.41 -16.11 -11.72
C MET A 189 23.53 -15.07 -11.91
N THR A 190 24.72 -15.48 -12.34
CA THR A 190 25.83 -14.55 -12.61
C THR A 190 25.58 -13.63 -13.81
N LYS A 191 24.75 -14.08 -14.75
CA LYS A 191 24.32 -13.30 -15.92
C LYS A 191 23.01 -12.55 -15.70
N PHE A 192 22.18 -13.01 -14.77
CA PHE A 192 20.82 -12.49 -14.56
C PHE A 192 20.72 -11.51 -13.38
N ALA A 193 21.46 -11.72 -12.29
CA ALA A 193 21.41 -10.87 -11.11
C ALA A 193 22.17 -9.55 -11.32
N ASN A 194 21.72 -8.51 -10.62
CA ASN A 194 22.28 -7.16 -10.64
C ASN A 194 22.42 -6.58 -12.06
N ARG A 195 21.39 -6.76 -12.89
CA ARG A 195 21.38 -6.30 -14.28
C ARG A 195 20.10 -5.57 -14.63
N THR A 196 20.22 -4.67 -15.60
CA THR A 196 19.09 -4.06 -16.28
C THR A 196 19.02 -4.54 -17.72
N PHE A 197 17.84 -5.02 -18.11
CA PHE A 197 17.52 -5.45 -19.47
C PHE A 197 16.55 -4.43 -20.07
N SER A 198 16.83 -3.98 -21.29
CA SER A 198 15.98 -3.02 -21.98
C SER A 198 14.93 -3.75 -22.80
N PHE A 199 13.65 -3.43 -22.56
CA PHE A 199 12.53 -3.92 -23.35
C PHE A 199 11.72 -2.75 -23.90
N ALA A 200 10.90 -3.03 -24.92
CA ALA A 200 10.12 -2.01 -25.60
C ALA A 200 9.17 -1.26 -24.64
N GLU A 201 8.60 -1.95 -23.66
CA GLU A 201 7.63 -1.38 -22.74
C GLU A 201 8.21 -0.68 -21.52
N ARG A 202 9.33 -1.20 -20.98
CA ARG A 202 10.09 -0.66 -19.85
C ARG A 202 11.40 -1.43 -19.64
N ASN A 203 12.31 -0.85 -18.86
CA ASN A 203 13.47 -1.56 -18.36
C ASN A 203 13.10 -2.58 -17.28
N TYR A 204 13.74 -3.74 -17.32
CA TYR A 204 13.64 -4.80 -16.30
C TYR A 204 14.94 -4.84 -15.51
N THR A 205 14.92 -4.43 -14.25
CA THR A 205 16.11 -4.43 -13.39
C THR A 205 16.01 -5.56 -12.38
N THR A 206 17.14 -6.18 -12.04
CA THR A 206 17.25 -7.20 -11.00
C THR A 206 18.21 -6.78 -9.90
N ASP A 207 17.93 -7.18 -8.66
CA ASP A 207 18.82 -6.99 -7.52
C ASP A 207 19.97 -8.02 -7.51
N SER A 208 20.84 -7.96 -6.50
CA SER A 208 21.95 -8.91 -6.30
C SER A 208 21.50 -10.35 -6.09
N THR A 209 20.25 -10.56 -5.66
CA THR A 209 19.64 -11.88 -5.58
C THR A 209 19.06 -12.30 -6.93
N GLY A 210 18.94 -11.43 -7.92
CA GLY A 210 18.25 -11.71 -9.17
C GLY A 210 16.73 -11.61 -9.07
N SER A 211 16.20 -10.95 -8.05
CA SER A 211 14.78 -10.61 -7.95
C SER A 211 14.51 -9.30 -8.69
N LYS A 212 13.34 -9.19 -9.32
CA LYS A 212 12.96 -7.98 -10.05
C LYS A 212 12.85 -6.77 -9.11
N ILE A 213 13.41 -5.65 -9.55
CA ILE A 213 13.19 -4.32 -8.99
C ILE A 213 12.28 -3.57 -9.94
N ASN A 214 11.05 -3.29 -9.49
CA ASN A 214 10.13 -2.44 -10.24
C ASN A 214 10.15 -1.03 -9.65
N PRO A 215 10.33 0.04 -10.45
CA PRO A 215 10.25 1.40 -9.94
C PRO A 215 8.91 1.64 -9.25
N VAL A 216 8.95 2.11 -8.01
CA VAL A 216 7.76 2.47 -7.21
C VAL A 216 7.49 3.95 -7.41
N VAL A 217 6.25 4.30 -7.70
CA VAL A 217 5.78 5.68 -7.85
C VAL A 217 4.67 5.98 -6.87
N VAL A 218 4.58 7.26 -6.51
CA VAL A 218 3.47 7.80 -5.72
C VAL A 218 2.51 8.48 -6.68
N LEU A 219 1.27 8.00 -6.72
CA LEU A 219 0.21 8.64 -7.47
C LEU A 219 -0.64 9.54 -6.56
N ARG A 220 -1.00 10.70 -7.09
CA ARG A 220 -1.89 11.70 -6.46
C ARG A 220 -2.97 12.09 -7.46
N LEU A 221 -4.15 12.45 -6.96
CA LEU A 221 -5.21 12.99 -7.80
C LEU A 221 -4.80 14.39 -8.30
N ASP A 222 -4.68 14.52 -9.61
CA ASP A 222 -4.45 15.79 -10.28
C ASP A 222 -5.76 16.60 -10.28
N PRO A 223 -5.80 17.78 -9.65
CA PRO A 223 -7.02 18.57 -9.51
C PRO A 223 -7.50 19.16 -10.84
N MET A 224 -6.63 19.25 -11.85
CA MET A 224 -6.94 19.81 -13.17
C MET A 224 -7.47 18.74 -14.12
N THR A 225 -6.82 17.58 -14.18
CA THR A 225 -7.19 16.49 -15.09
C THR A 225 -8.19 15.51 -14.49
N GLU A 226 -8.39 15.56 -13.17
CA GLU A 226 -9.21 14.63 -12.40
C GLU A 226 -8.74 13.16 -12.49
N ALA A 227 -7.50 12.94 -12.92
CA ALA A 227 -6.88 11.62 -13.02
C ALA A 227 -5.78 11.44 -11.98
N MET A 228 -5.50 10.17 -11.63
CA MET A 228 -4.32 9.85 -10.82
C MET A 228 -3.06 10.04 -11.67
N ALA A 229 -2.12 10.85 -11.20
CA ALA A 229 -0.88 11.16 -11.88
C ALA A 229 0.33 10.97 -10.96
N GLN A 230 1.49 10.70 -11.55
CA GLN A 230 2.73 10.44 -10.80
C GLN A 230 3.26 11.74 -10.18
N ALA A 231 3.34 11.77 -8.85
CA ALA A 231 3.87 12.89 -8.08
C ALA A 231 5.35 12.67 -7.71
N MET A 232 5.72 11.43 -7.37
CA MET A 232 7.07 11.05 -6.98
C MET A 232 7.45 9.67 -7.54
N VAL A 233 8.75 9.41 -7.59
CA VAL A 233 9.36 8.10 -7.86
C VAL A 233 10.35 7.76 -6.75
N PHE A 234 10.39 6.48 -6.38
CA PHE A 234 11.35 5.94 -5.44
C PHE A 234 12.62 5.51 -6.20
N ASP A 235 13.73 6.15 -5.88
CA ASP A 235 15.04 5.74 -6.34
C ASP A 235 15.59 4.67 -5.39
N HIS A 236 15.83 3.47 -5.93
CA HIS A 236 16.28 2.32 -5.15
C HIS A 236 17.77 2.38 -4.82
N LEU A 237 18.56 3.22 -5.51
CA LEU A 237 19.99 3.38 -5.24
C LEU A 237 20.22 4.35 -4.07
N SER A 238 19.48 5.46 -4.06
CA SER A 238 19.55 6.43 -2.96
C SER A 238 18.59 6.11 -1.82
N GLU A 239 17.66 5.18 -2.01
CA GLU A 239 16.57 4.84 -1.07
C GLU A 239 15.70 6.06 -0.72
N GLU A 240 15.49 6.96 -1.69
CA GLU A 240 14.74 8.21 -1.48
C GLU A 240 13.64 8.44 -2.52
N PHE A 241 12.59 9.15 -2.10
CA PHE A 241 11.57 9.64 -3.02
C PHE A 241 11.96 10.98 -3.63
N GLN A 242 12.06 10.98 -4.96
CA GLN A 242 12.32 12.15 -5.79
C GLN A 242 11.01 12.67 -6.38
N HIS A 243 10.85 13.98 -6.44
CA HIS A 243 9.66 14.61 -7.00
C HIS A 243 9.71 14.59 -8.54
N ILE A 244 8.64 14.08 -9.15
CA ILE A 244 8.39 14.23 -10.59
C ILE A 244 7.58 15.51 -10.85
N ARG A 245 6.55 15.75 -10.03
CA ARG A 245 5.63 16.88 -10.13
C ARG A 245 5.35 17.46 -8.75
N ASN A 246 5.89 18.65 -8.48
CA ASN A 246 5.72 19.35 -7.20
C ASN A 246 4.28 19.83 -6.98
N ASP A 247 3.59 20.20 -8.05
CA ASP A 247 2.20 20.69 -8.03
C ASP A 247 1.19 19.61 -7.58
N LEU A 248 1.54 18.33 -7.72
CA LEU A 248 0.73 17.20 -7.26
C LEU A 248 0.97 16.84 -5.79
N TRP A 249 1.95 17.45 -5.14
CA TRP A 249 2.29 17.17 -3.76
C TRP A 249 1.66 18.20 -2.82
N TYR A 250 0.44 17.91 -2.39
CA TYR A 250 -0.37 18.80 -1.54
C TYR A 250 -1.04 18.03 -0.40
N TRP A 251 -1.45 18.76 0.64
CA TRP A 251 -2.24 18.25 1.75
C TRP A 251 -3.57 18.98 1.81
N VAL A 252 -4.68 18.23 1.89
CA VAL A 252 -6.01 18.83 1.90
C VAL A 252 -6.17 19.70 3.14
N ASN A 253 -6.43 20.99 2.93
CA ASN A 253 -6.59 22.01 3.99
C ASN A 253 -5.35 22.18 4.89
N ARG A 254 -4.15 21.86 4.40
CA ARG A 254 -2.90 21.98 5.17
C ARG A 254 -1.72 22.37 4.28
N SER A 255 -0.76 23.09 4.83
CA SER A 255 0.52 23.40 4.19
C SER A 255 1.58 22.31 4.40
N SER A 256 1.40 21.47 5.42
CA SER A 256 2.37 20.45 5.86
C SER A 256 1.71 19.06 5.94
N PRO A 257 2.51 17.97 5.94
CA PRO A 257 2.00 16.62 6.17
C PRO A 257 1.19 16.53 7.48
N PRO A 258 0.19 15.64 7.54
CA PRO A 258 -0.45 15.32 8.80
C PRO A 258 0.58 14.82 9.83
N PRO A 259 0.40 15.14 11.12
CA PRO A 259 1.24 14.60 12.17
C PRO A 259 1.01 13.09 12.33
N ASP A 260 1.99 12.39 12.91
CA ASP A 260 1.91 10.95 13.18
C ASP A 260 0.74 10.57 14.11
N ARG A 261 0.44 11.44 15.08
CA ARG A 261 -0.66 11.27 16.02
C ARG A 261 -1.56 12.50 15.99
N PRO A 262 -2.90 12.33 16.06
CA PRO A 262 -3.81 13.46 16.20
C PRO A 262 -3.47 14.29 17.46
N PRO A 263 -3.57 15.63 17.42
CA PRO A 263 -3.27 16.47 18.58
C PRO A 263 -4.09 16.14 19.84
N CYS A 264 -5.32 15.63 19.67
CA CYS A 264 -6.20 15.24 20.78
C CYS A 264 -6.21 13.73 21.07
N GLY A 265 -5.21 12.99 20.58
CA GLY A 265 -5.21 11.53 20.67
C GLY A 265 -6.25 10.88 19.75
N TYR A 266 -6.17 9.55 19.63
CA TYR A 266 -7.07 8.78 18.76
C TYR A 266 -8.49 8.67 19.31
N SER A 267 -8.65 8.77 20.64
CA SER A 267 -9.94 8.70 21.35
C SER A 267 -10.50 10.08 21.70
N ASN A 268 -9.86 11.16 21.26
CA ASN A 268 -10.22 12.54 21.60
C ASN A 268 -10.15 12.86 23.12
N ASP A 269 -9.42 12.05 23.88
CA ASP A 269 -9.27 12.11 25.33
C ASP A 269 -8.15 13.06 25.80
N GLN A 270 -7.29 13.50 24.88
CA GLN A 270 -6.17 14.42 25.16
C GLN A 270 -6.47 15.87 24.78
N CYS A 271 -7.68 16.15 24.27
CA CYS A 271 -8.16 17.52 24.13
C CYS A 271 -8.35 18.13 25.53
N GLU A 272 -7.88 19.36 25.76
CA GLU A 272 -8.28 20.11 26.94
C GLU A 272 -9.80 20.23 26.96
N THR A 273 -10.44 19.68 27.99
CA THR A 273 -11.87 19.87 28.23
C THR A 273 -12.08 21.25 28.86
N SER A 274 -11.90 22.29 28.06
CA SER A 274 -12.25 23.67 28.41
C SER A 274 -13.76 23.76 28.65
N GLY A 275 -14.20 23.39 29.86
CA GLY A 275 -15.60 23.41 30.30
C GLY A 275 -15.93 22.51 31.48
N VAL A 276 -15.27 21.36 31.65
CA VAL A 276 -15.61 20.42 32.74
C VAL A 276 -15.13 20.96 34.09
N GLY A 277 -13.93 21.54 34.15
CA GLY A 277 -13.39 22.16 35.36
C GLY A 277 -14.21 23.37 35.85
N GLN A 278 -14.69 24.22 34.93
CA GLN A 278 -15.51 25.38 35.30
C GLN A 278 -16.91 24.99 35.80
N GLY A 279 -17.53 23.94 35.23
CA GLY A 279 -18.81 23.44 35.70
C GLY A 279 -18.76 22.89 37.14
N ILE A 280 -17.67 22.20 37.50
CA ILE A 280 -17.46 21.68 38.85
C ILE A 280 -17.30 22.81 39.87
N VAL A 281 -16.51 23.84 39.54
CA VAL A 281 -16.28 25.00 40.43
C VAL A 281 -17.57 25.79 40.66
N ILE A 282 -18.36 26.04 39.61
CA ILE A 282 -19.65 26.73 39.73
C ILE A 282 -20.63 25.90 40.56
N GLY A 283 -20.68 24.58 40.34
CA GLY A 283 -21.52 23.67 41.13
C GLY A 283 -21.20 23.69 42.63
N LEU A 284 -19.92 23.67 42.99
CA LEU A 284 -19.48 23.77 44.39
C LEU A 284 -19.87 25.11 45.03
N LEU A 285 -19.71 26.22 44.31
CA LEU A 285 -20.07 27.56 44.79
C LEU A 285 -21.57 27.69 45.06
N ILE A 286 -22.42 27.23 44.15
CA ILE A 286 -23.88 27.26 44.31
C ILE A 286 -24.30 26.41 45.52
N THR A 287 -23.70 25.21 45.67
CA THR A 287 -24.01 24.31 46.78
C THR A 287 -23.63 24.94 48.13
N PHE A 288 -22.48 25.61 48.20
CA PHE A 288 -22.04 26.32 49.40
C PHE A 288 -22.97 27.48 49.76
N ILE A 289 -23.41 28.27 48.76
CA ILE A 289 -24.36 29.37 48.97
C ILE A 289 -25.70 28.85 49.49
N LEU A 290 -26.22 27.75 48.93
CA LEU A 290 -27.48 27.16 49.40
C LEU A 290 -27.39 26.66 50.85
N LEU A 291 -26.26 26.07 51.25
CA LEU A 291 -26.03 25.65 52.63
C LEU A 291 -25.98 26.83 53.60
N LEU A 292 -25.35 27.94 53.21
CA LEU A 292 -25.34 29.17 54.01
C LEU A 292 -26.74 29.76 54.17
N LEU A 293 -27.54 29.78 53.10
CA LEU A 293 -28.92 30.27 53.15
C LEU A 293 -29.81 29.39 54.05
N LEU A 294 -29.64 28.07 54.01
CA LEU A 294 -30.35 27.15 54.90
C LEU A 294 -29.94 27.35 56.37
N ALA A 295 -28.64 27.49 56.65
CA ALA A 295 -28.16 27.76 58.00
C ALA A 295 -28.66 29.11 58.55
N ALA A 296 -28.66 30.16 57.71
CA ALA A 296 -29.23 31.46 58.04
C ALA A 296 -30.75 31.39 58.28
N GLY A 297 -31.47 30.62 57.45
CA GLY A 297 -32.91 30.39 57.63
C GLY A 297 -33.25 29.68 58.94
N ILE A 298 -32.48 28.65 59.30
CA ILE A 298 -32.67 27.91 60.55
C ILE A 298 -32.36 28.79 61.77
N THR A 299 -31.31 29.62 61.71
CA THR A 299 -30.94 30.54 62.81
C THR A 299 -31.89 31.73 62.97
N LEU A 300 -32.62 32.12 61.91
CA LEU A 300 -33.69 33.14 61.98
C LEU A 300 -35.05 32.56 62.42
N TYR A 301 -35.21 31.23 62.39
CA TYR A 301 -36.44 30.53 62.78
C TYR A 301 -36.43 30.03 64.24
N LEU A 302 -35.24 29.84 64.82
CA LEU A 302 -35.00 29.53 66.25
C LEU A 302 -34.94 30.80 67.09
#